data_AF-A0A519DHJ1-F1
#
_entry.id   AF-A0A519DHJ1-F1
#
_cell.length_a   1.000
_cell.length_b   1.000
_cell.length_c   1.000
_cell.angle_alpha   90.00
_cell.angle_beta   90.00
_cell.angle_gamma   90.00
#
_symmetry.space_group_name_H-M   'P 1'
#
loop_
_entity.id
_entity.type
_entity.pdbx_description
1 polymer ?
#
loop_
_entity_poly.entity_id
_entity_poly.type
_entity_poly.pdbx_seq_one_letter_code
_entity_poly.pdbx_strand_id
1 'polypeptide(L)'
;MEEEEKGWWEATSGDEPEPEIKPETTQATEAPETTIGFDVLPRIKVLTISSVGLFFGLSSHWSWWYSSGFEALRNSFSDVAFILTDGRSLYSEWGLNPLEYIEWLMFPLLPLVFVTTFVVTWYNSLQGDWEFGRKASIFHLSFFGVWYLLSISQWGLFFPDSYNYGLWIAAASGIGLHPTVYGLVELEVLDEEEIANLAEDRNAGAEWLDEMQFPGNLP
;
A
#
# COMPACT_ATOMS: atom_id res chain seq x y z
N MET A 1 -41.36 -0.01 31.05
CA MET A 1 -41.47 0.05 29.58
C MET A 1 -40.20 0.72 29.14
N GLU A 2 -39.19 -0.10 28.88
CA GLU A 2 -37.89 0.32 28.37
C GLU A 2 -37.89 -0.11 26.90
N GLU A 3 -37.74 0.85 26.00
CA GLU A 3 -37.50 0.59 24.58
C GLU A 3 -36.03 0.21 24.43
N GLU A 4 -35.74 -1.02 24.00
CA GLU A 4 -34.39 -1.44 23.66
C GLU A 4 -34.00 -0.80 22.32
N GLU A 5 -33.02 0.13 22.36
CA GLU A 5 -32.39 0.69 21.15
C GLU A 5 -31.65 -0.43 20.39
N LYS A 6 -32.14 -0.75 19.19
CA LYS A 6 -31.44 -1.63 18.24
C LYS A 6 -30.19 -0.92 17.68
N GLY A 7 -29.03 -1.51 17.90
CA GLY A 7 -27.77 -1.06 17.31
C GLY A 7 -27.75 -1.26 15.79
N TRP A 8 -27.15 -0.32 15.07
CA TRP A 8 -27.01 -0.31 13.59
C TRP A 8 -26.13 -1.44 13.01
N TRP A 9 -25.71 -2.39 13.86
CA TRP A 9 -24.88 -3.55 13.56
C TRP A 9 -25.63 -4.90 13.67
N GLU A 10 -26.92 -4.89 14.02
CA GLU A 10 -27.75 -6.10 13.96
C GLU A 10 -28.18 -6.34 12.50
N ALA A 11 -27.58 -7.33 11.85
CA ALA A 11 -28.01 -7.80 10.54
C ALA A 11 -29.43 -8.36 10.62
N THR A 12 -30.38 -7.72 9.92
CA THR A 12 -31.73 -8.27 9.71
C THR A 12 -31.63 -9.55 8.88
N SER A 13 -31.88 -10.69 9.52
CA SER A 13 -32.02 -11.98 8.87
C SER A 13 -33.31 -12.03 8.05
N GLY A 14 -33.25 -11.59 6.79
CA GLY A 14 -34.47 -11.61 5.97
C GLY A 14 -34.39 -11.01 4.58
N ASP A 15 -33.27 -11.11 3.86
CA ASP A 15 -33.23 -10.83 2.42
C ASP A 15 -32.21 -11.76 1.73
N GLU A 16 -32.52 -13.06 1.74
CA GLU A 16 -31.96 -14.02 0.78
C GLU A 16 -32.95 -14.12 -0.39
N PRO A 17 -32.63 -13.65 -1.61
CA PRO A 17 -33.46 -13.97 -2.77
C PRO A 17 -33.14 -15.39 -3.26
N GLU A 18 -34.16 -16.25 -3.28
CA GLU A 18 -34.12 -17.61 -3.87
C GLU A 18 -33.65 -17.58 -5.34
N PRO A 19 -32.96 -18.63 -5.82
CA PRO A 19 -32.42 -18.66 -7.18
C PRO A 19 -33.54 -18.91 -8.22
N GLU A 20 -33.81 -17.91 -9.06
CA GLU A 20 -34.66 -18.07 -10.24
C GLU A 20 -33.91 -18.83 -11.35
N ILE A 21 -34.36 -20.05 -11.66
CA ILE A 21 -33.91 -20.87 -12.78
C ILE A 21 -34.76 -20.53 -14.02
N LYS A 22 -34.13 -20.19 -15.17
CA LYS A 22 -34.67 -20.40 -16.54
C LYS A 22 -33.54 -20.42 -17.60
N PRO A 23 -33.76 -21.01 -18.80
CA PRO A 23 -32.82 -21.96 -19.41
C PRO A 23 -31.97 -21.41 -20.59
N GLU A 24 -30.96 -22.21 -20.96
CA GLU A 24 -29.99 -22.08 -22.06
C GLU A 24 -30.47 -21.41 -23.35
N THR A 25 -29.61 -20.58 -23.96
CA THR A 25 -28.91 -20.85 -25.25
C THR A 25 -28.36 -19.54 -25.81
N THR A 26 -27.06 -19.47 -26.11
CA THR A 26 -26.51 -19.13 -27.46
C THR A 26 -24.98 -19.06 -27.33
N GLN A 27 -24.29 -19.91 -28.09
CA GLN A 27 -22.85 -19.90 -28.27
C GLN A 27 -22.39 -18.52 -28.80
N ALA A 28 -21.53 -17.83 -28.05
CA ALA A 28 -20.68 -16.77 -28.58
C ALA A 28 -19.25 -17.30 -28.56
N THR A 29 -18.69 -17.48 -29.76
CA THR A 29 -17.29 -17.78 -30.02
C THR A 29 -16.39 -16.80 -29.26
N GLU A 30 -15.58 -17.29 -28.32
CA GLU A 30 -14.53 -16.51 -27.67
C GLU A 30 -13.50 -16.06 -28.73
N ALA A 31 -13.55 -14.79 -29.12
CA ALA A 31 -12.43 -14.13 -29.75
C ALA A 31 -11.37 -13.86 -28.66
N PRO A 32 -10.07 -14.10 -28.90
CA PRO A 32 -9.05 -13.83 -27.90
C PRO A 32 -8.95 -12.32 -27.68
N GLU A 33 -9.42 -11.84 -26.53
CA GLU A 33 -9.16 -10.48 -26.07
C GLU A 33 -7.66 -10.26 -26.03
N THR A 34 -7.18 -9.47 -26.99
CA THR A 34 -5.80 -9.02 -27.03
C THR A 34 -5.70 -7.82 -26.09
N THR A 35 -5.60 -8.08 -24.79
CA THR A 35 -5.34 -7.03 -23.80
C THR A 35 -3.93 -6.50 -24.01
N ILE A 36 -3.85 -5.24 -24.44
CA ILE A 36 -2.60 -4.48 -24.57
C ILE A 36 -2.14 -4.17 -23.14
N GLY A 37 -1.24 -4.99 -22.62
CA GLY A 37 -0.70 -4.85 -21.28
C GLY A 37 0.23 -3.64 -21.17
N PHE A 38 -0.15 -2.65 -20.36
CA PHE A 38 0.84 -2.07 -19.45
C PHE A 38 1.41 -3.26 -18.67
N ASP A 39 2.73 -3.45 -18.63
CA ASP A 39 3.35 -4.65 -18.04
C ASP A 39 3.02 -4.73 -16.54
N VAL A 40 1.86 -5.31 -16.21
CA VAL A 40 1.38 -5.56 -14.85
C VAL A 40 2.37 -6.55 -14.25
N LEU A 41 3.24 -6.07 -13.38
CA LEU A 41 4.17 -6.92 -12.64
C LEU A 41 3.35 -8.05 -11.97
N PRO A 42 3.66 -9.33 -12.24
CA PRO A 42 2.97 -10.45 -11.63
C PRO A 42 2.92 -10.28 -10.11
N ARG A 43 1.75 -10.51 -9.50
CA ARG A 43 1.52 -10.28 -8.06
C ARG A 43 2.57 -10.92 -7.15
N ILE A 44 3.04 -12.13 -7.50
CA ILE A 44 4.11 -12.83 -6.80
C ILE A 44 5.44 -12.06 -6.88
N LYS A 45 5.78 -11.46 -8.03
CA LYS A 45 6.98 -10.65 -8.18
C LYS A 45 6.90 -9.39 -7.31
N VAL A 46 5.73 -8.75 -7.23
CA VAL A 46 5.51 -7.59 -6.37
C VAL A 46 5.71 -7.95 -4.89
N LEU A 47 5.03 -9.00 -4.43
CA LEU A 47 5.19 -9.49 -3.06
C LEU A 47 6.64 -9.86 -2.77
N THR A 48 7.35 -10.44 -3.75
CA THR A 48 8.79 -10.74 -3.64
C THR A 48 9.61 -9.46 -3.50
N ILE A 49 9.36 -8.43 -4.32
CA ILE A 49 10.04 -7.13 -4.24
C ILE A 49 9.77 -6.47 -2.89
N SER A 50 8.52 -6.44 -2.41
CA SER A 50 8.18 -5.94 -1.08
C SER A 50 8.86 -6.75 0.02
N SER A 51 8.94 -8.07 -0.11
CA SER A 51 9.63 -8.94 0.86
C SER A 51 11.11 -8.58 0.95
N VAL A 52 11.77 -8.46 -0.21
CA VAL A 52 13.19 -8.12 -0.32
C VAL A 52 13.42 -6.71 0.20
N GLY A 53 12.56 -5.76 -0.16
CA GLY A 53 12.60 -4.38 0.32
C GLY A 53 12.47 -4.31 1.83
N LEU A 54 11.46 -4.95 2.42
CA LEU A 54 11.27 -4.97 3.87
C LEU A 54 12.46 -5.61 4.58
N PHE A 55 12.92 -6.77 4.11
CA PHE A 55 14.06 -7.46 4.70
C PHE A 55 15.34 -6.61 4.65
N PHE A 56 15.61 -5.99 3.49
CA PHE A 56 16.76 -5.12 3.33
C PHE A 56 16.66 -3.86 4.20
N GLY A 57 15.48 -3.24 4.25
CA GLY A 57 15.21 -2.09 5.12
C GLY A 57 15.42 -2.41 6.59
N LEU A 58 14.91 -3.56 7.07
CA LEU A 58 15.10 -4.01 8.45
C LEU A 58 16.53 -4.43 8.77
N SER A 59 17.29 -4.93 7.79
CA SER A 59 18.70 -5.27 7.97
C SER A 59 19.64 -4.07 7.92
N SER A 60 19.14 -2.92 7.45
CA SER A 60 19.90 -1.70 7.20
C SER A 60 19.81 -0.72 8.37
N HIS A 61 20.72 0.25 8.39
CA HIS A 61 20.77 1.31 9.40
C HIS A 61 19.42 2.03 9.52
N TRP A 62 18.89 2.11 10.75
CA TRP A 62 17.51 2.50 10.98
C TRP A 62 17.38 3.92 11.52
N SER A 63 18.20 4.25 12.51
CA SER A 63 18.34 5.60 13.04
C SER A 63 19.65 5.73 13.77
N TRP A 64 19.93 6.93 14.29
CA TRP A 64 21.06 7.14 15.20
C TRP A 64 21.06 6.18 16.40
N TRP A 65 19.89 5.75 16.86
CA TRP A 65 19.74 4.92 18.07
C TRP A 65 19.85 3.42 17.78
N TYR A 66 19.62 3.01 16.53
CA TYR A 66 19.55 1.61 16.14
C TYR A 66 20.37 1.33 14.89
N SER A 67 21.29 0.38 15.05
CA SER A 67 22.15 -0.08 13.94
C SER A 67 21.36 -0.79 12.84
N SER A 68 20.18 -1.32 13.16
CA SER A 68 19.29 -1.98 12.20
C SER A 68 17.82 -1.88 12.59
N GLY A 69 16.92 -2.05 11.62
CA GLY A 69 15.49 -2.15 11.87
C GLY A 69 15.10 -3.43 12.63
N PHE A 70 15.86 -4.52 12.54
CA PHE A 70 15.68 -5.70 13.38
C PHE A 70 16.03 -5.43 14.85
N GLU A 71 17.06 -4.63 15.11
CA GLU A 71 17.38 -4.17 16.46
C GLU A 71 16.26 -3.27 17.00
N ALA A 72 15.78 -2.32 16.19
CA ALA A 72 14.63 -1.48 16.54
C ALA A 72 13.36 -2.32 16.82
N LEU A 73 13.07 -3.33 15.98
CA LEU A 73 11.95 -4.25 16.17
C LEU A 73 12.06 -5.02 17.50
N ARG A 74 13.25 -5.52 17.82
CA ARG A 74 13.52 -6.27 19.05
C ARG A 74 13.28 -5.40 20.29
N ASN A 75 13.70 -4.13 20.24
CA ASN A 75 13.62 -3.22 21.37
C ASN A 75 12.28 -2.47 21.45
N SER A 76 11.47 -2.51 20.38
CA SER A 76 10.21 -1.78 20.23
C SER A 76 9.30 -1.77 21.46
N PHE A 77 9.00 -2.94 22.05
CA PHE A 77 8.15 -3.00 23.24
C PHE A 77 8.80 -2.38 24.49
N SER A 78 10.12 -2.52 24.64
CA SER A 78 10.88 -1.88 25.71
C SER A 78 10.87 -0.37 25.55
N ASP A 79 11.01 0.12 24.32
CA ASP A 79 11.03 1.55 24.02
C ASP A 79 9.66 2.18 24.23
N VAL A 80 8.59 1.50 23.80
CA VAL A 80 7.21 1.93 24.09
C VAL A 80 6.95 1.96 25.58
N ALA A 81 7.37 0.92 26.32
CA ALA A 81 7.23 0.90 27.77
C ALA A 81 7.96 2.08 28.42
N PHE A 82 9.23 2.31 28.04
CA PHE A 82 10.04 3.43 28.52
C PHE A 82 9.38 4.79 28.27
N ILE A 83 8.86 5.02 27.05
CA ILE A 83 8.17 6.28 26.73
C ILE A 83 6.92 6.46 27.60
N LEU A 84 6.15 5.39 27.80
CA LEU A 84 4.91 5.45 28.58
C LEU A 84 5.14 5.57 30.10
N THR A 85 6.22 5.00 30.64
CA THR A 85 6.53 5.03 32.08
C THR A 85 7.37 6.25 32.46
N ASP A 86 8.52 6.37 31.81
CA ASP A 86 9.56 7.34 32.18
C ASP A 86 9.50 8.58 31.28
N GLY A 87 9.07 8.41 30.01
CA GLY A 87 8.90 9.50 29.06
C GLY A 87 7.91 10.57 29.52
N ARG A 88 6.92 10.25 30.37
CA ARG A 88 6.00 11.24 30.94
C ARG A 88 6.67 12.16 31.97
N SER A 89 7.68 11.67 32.70
CA SER A 89 8.48 12.51 33.60
C SER A 89 9.41 13.42 32.78
N LEU A 90 10.05 12.84 31.76
CA LEU A 90 10.91 13.56 30.81
C LEU A 90 10.13 14.62 30.01
N TYR A 91 8.85 14.39 29.68
CA TYR A 91 7.96 15.36 29.03
C TYR A 91 7.91 16.69 29.77
N SER A 92 7.82 16.65 31.11
CA SER A 92 7.78 17.87 31.93
C SER A 92 9.13 18.55 32.07
N GLU A 93 10.21 17.78 32.07
CA GLU A 93 11.58 18.29 32.23
C GLU A 93 12.14 18.86 30.92
N TRP A 94 11.78 18.27 29.78
CA TRP A 94 12.30 18.61 28.45
C TRP A 94 11.37 19.55 27.69
N GLY A 95 10.20 19.86 28.24
CA GLY A 95 9.24 20.79 27.66
C GLY A 95 8.60 20.30 26.37
N LEU A 96 8.48 18.98 26.21
CA LEU A 96 7.93 18.38 24.99
C LEU A 96 6.47 18.79 24.80
N ASN A 97 6.07 19.06 23.56
CA ASN A 97 4.67 19.27 23.19
C ASN A 97 3.96 17.90 23.07
N PRO A 98 2.62 17.81 23.29
CA PRO A 98 1.90 16.56 23.02
C PRO A 98 2.15 15.93 21.64
N LEU A 99 2.35 16.72 20.59
CA LEU A 99 2.64 16.21 19.24
C LEU A 99 4.01 15.53 19.15
N GLU A 100 5.02 16.07 19.84
CA GLU A 100 6.36 15.51 19.91
C GLU A 100 6.36 14.21 20.71
N TYR A 101 5.59 14.15 21.80
CA TYR A 101 5.39 12.91 22.55
C TYR A 101 4.75 11.80 21.71
N ILE A 102 3.76 12.14 20.88
CA ILE A 102 3.14 11.19 19.94
C ILE A 102 4.16 10.73 18.89
N GLU A 103 4.94 11.65 18.33
CA GLU A 103 6.01 11.32 17.37
C GLU A 103 7.01 10.32 17.94
N TRP A 104 7.52 10.60 19.14
CA TRP A 104 8.42 9.70 19.87
C TRP A 104 7.79 8.34 20.12
N LEU A 105 6.50 8.28 20.48
CA LEU A 105 5.78 7.03 20.70
C LEU A 105 5.56 6.24 19.40
N MET A 106 5.34 6.93 18.27
CA MET A 106 5.15 6.29 16.97
C MET A 106 6.44 5.67 16.43
N PHE A 107 7.59 6.29 16.67
CA PHE A 107 8.89 5.82 16.16
C PHE A 107 9.20 4.34 16.48
N PRO A 108 9.15 3.88 17.74
CA PRO A 108 9.42 2.48 18.06
C PRO A 108 8.34 1.54 17.52
N LEU A 109 7.13 2.03 17.21
CA LEU A 109 6.06 1.22 16.62
C LEU A 109 6.22 0.99 15.12
N LEU A 110 7.01 1.81 14.41
CA LEU A 110 7.25 1.69 12.96
C LEU A 110 7.67 0.28 12.54
N PRO A 111 8.73 -0.35 13.09
CA PRO A 111 9.14 -1.68 12.66
C PRO A 111 8.06 -2.73 12.92
N LEU A 112 7.28 -2.61 14.00
CA LEU A 112 6.14 -3.49 14.28
C LEU A 112 5.04 -3.34 13.22
N VAL A 113 4.64 -2.10 12.91
CA VAL A 113 3.65 -1.81 11.88
C VAL A 113 4.09 -2.36 10.53
N PHE A 114 5.36 -2.15 10.16
CA PHE A 114 5.87 -2.61 8.87
C PHE A 114 5.87 -4.14 8.75
N VAL A 115 6.32 -4.85 9.78
CA VAL A 115 6.30 -6.32 9.80
C VAL A 115 4.87 -6.86 9.84
N THR A 116 4.00 -6.31 10.70
CA THR A 116 2.63 -6.82 10.85
C THR A 116 1.80 -6.61 9.60
N THR A 117 1.81 -5.40 9.01
CA THR A 117 1.12 -5.14 7.74
C THR A 117 1.61 -6.07 6.64
N PHE A 118 2.92 -6.28 6.53
CA PHE A 118 3.49 -7.20 5.56
C PHE A 118 3.06 -8.66 5.79
N VAL A 119 3.18 -9.18 7.02
CA VAL A 119 2.81 -10.56 7.35
C VAL A 119 1.33 -10.82 7.10
N VAL A 120 0.47 -9.89 7.50
CA VAL A 120 -0.98 -10.05 7.32
C VAL A 120 -1.35 -9.93 5.85
N THR A 121 -0.73 -9.03 5.08
CA THR A 121 -0.93 -8.99 3.61
C THR A 121 -0.44 -10.28 2.96
N TRP A 122 0.75 -10.77 3.31
CA TRP A 122 1.29 -12.01 2.76
C TRP A 122 0.35 -13.19 3.04
N TYR A 123 -0.13 -13.31 4.28
CA TYR A 123 -1.05 -14.37 4.65
C TYR A 123 -2.39 -14.31 3.89
N ASN A 124 -3.00 -13.13 3.78
CA ASN A 124 -4.26 -12.96 3.05
C ASN A 124 -4.07 -13.15 1.53
N SER A 125 -2.90 -12.80 1.01
CA SER A 125 -2.53 -13.06 -0.39
C SER A 125 -2.56 -14.55 -0.73
N LEU A 126 -2.11 -15.41 0.19
CA LEU A 126 -2.16 -16.87 0.01
C LEU A 126 -3.60 -17.41 0.04
N GLN A 127 -4.53 -16.70 0.69
CA GLN A 127 -5.94 -17.05 0.72
C GLN A 127 -6.76 -16.45 -0.44
N GLY A 128 -6.14 -15.61 -1.27
CA GLY A 128 -6.82 -14.93 -2.36
C GLY A 128 -7.58 -13.66 -1.95
N ASP A 129 -7.46 -13.18 -0.72
CA ASP A 129 -8.01 -11.89 -0.27
C ASP A 129 -6.99 -10.77 -0.54
N TRP A 130 -7.07 -10.23 -1.76
CA TRP A 130 -6.14 -9.21 -2.25
C TRP A 130 -6.54 -7.79 -1.87
N GLU A 131 -7.84 -7.54 -1.62
CA GLU A 131 -8.32 -6.23 -1.17
C GLU A 131 -7.73 -5.84 0.18
N PHE A 132 -7.48 -6.84 1.02
CA PHE A 132 -6.77 -6.63 2.28
C PHE A 132 -5.40 -5.97 2.07
N GLY A 133 -4.67 -6.36 1.02
CA GLY A 133 -3.38 -5.76 0.68
C GLY A 133 -3.47 -4.25 0.47
N ARG A 134 -4.52 -3.78 -0.22
CA ARG A 134 -4.79 -2.35 -0.41
C ARG A 134 -4.88 -1.62 0.92
N LYS A 135 -5.72 -2.13 1.82
CA LYS A 135 -5.96 -1.54 3.15
C LYS A 135 -4.68 -1.53 3.99
N ALA A 136 -3.94 -2.64 3.99
CA ALA A 136 -2.69 -2.77 4.72
C ALA A 136 -1.59 -1.84 4.18
N SER A 137 -1.47 -1.69 2.86
CA SER A 137 -0.56 -0.75 2.22
C SER A 137 -0.84 0.69 2.62
N ILE A 138 -2.12 1.09 2.55
CA ILE A 138 -2.56 2.43 2.98
C ILE A 138 -2.19 2.64 4.44
N PHE A 139 -2.54 1.72 5.33
CA PHE A 139 -2.21 1.84 6.75
C PHE A 139 -0.69 1.93 6.99
N HIS A 140 0.10 1.08 6.35
CA HIS A 140 1.57 1.08 6.44
C HIS A 140 2.17 2.45 6.07
N LEU A 141 1.78 2.97 4.91
CA LEU A 141 2.29 4.23 4.39
C LEU A 141 1.72 5.44 5.16
N SER A 142 0.45 5.41 5.55
CA SER A 142 -0.16 6.47 6.36
C SER A 142 0.46 6.55 7.75
N PHE A 143 0.74 5.42 8.39
CA PHE A 143 1.38 5.41 9.71
C PHE A 143 2.79 6.02 9.64
N PHE A 144 3.58 5.62 8.64
CA PHE A 144 4.88 6.25 8.37
C PHE A 144 4.75 7.73 8.02
N GLY A 145 3.80 8.09 7.15
CA GLY A 145 3.56 9.46 6.72
C GLY A 145 3.17 10.40 7.86
N VAL A 146 2.33 9.94 8.79
CA VAL A 146 1.97 10.70 9.99
C VAL A 146 3.18 10.89 10.89
N TRP A 147 3.95 9.83 11.17
CA TRP A 147 5.20 9.96 11.93
C TRP A 147 6.16 10.96 11.27
N TYR A 148 6.33 10.88 9.95
CA TYR A 148 7.23 11.76 9.21
C TYR A 148 6.75 13.21 9.21
N LEU A 149 5.45 13.46 9.04
CA LEU A 149 4.88 14.82 9.13
C LEU A 149 5.07 15.43 10.52
N LEU A 150 4.85 14.63 11.58
CA LEU A 150 5.13 15.08 12.94
C LEU A 150 6.63 15.38 13.11
N SER A 151 7.50 14.50 12.61
CA SER A 151 8.96 14.70 12.66
C SER A 151 9.39 15.98 11.94
N ILE A 152 8.83 16.29 10.76
CA ILE A 152 9.10 17.54 10.04
C ILE A 152 8.68 18.75 10.88
N SER A 153 7.53 18.68 11.56
CA SER A 153 7.04 19.80 12.37
C SER A 153 7.97 20.16 13.54
N GLN A 154 8.74 19.18 14.05
CA GLN A 154 9.63 19.35 15.20
C GLN A 154 11.09 19.62 14.77
N TRP A 155 11.58 18.87 13.79
CA TRP A 155 13.01 18.81 13.43
C TRP A 155 13.32 19.44 12.07
N GLY A 156 12.31 19.85 11.31
CA GLY A 156 12.46 20.32 9.93
C GLY A 156 12.48 19.18 8.91
N LEU A 157 12.58 19.54 7.64
CA LEU A 157 12.56 18.57 6.54
C LEU A 157 13.88 17.78 6.47
N PHE A 158 13.81 16.46 6.49
CA PHE A 158 14.97 15.57 6.36
C PHE A 158 14.70 14.43 5.37
N PHE A 159 15.76 13.98 4.71
CA PHE A 159 15.71 12.96 3.69
C PHE A 159 16.46 11.70 4.13
N PRO A 160 16.29 10.57 3.43
CA PRO A 160 17.11 9.39 3.66
C PRO A 160 18.60 9.73 3.64
N ASP A 161 19.32 9.30 4.68
CA ASP A 161 20.76 9.44 4.81
C ASP A 161 21.40 8.10 5.25
N SER A 162 22.71 8.10 5.49
CA SER A 162 23.44 6.90 5.90
C SER A 162 22.99 6.31 7.25
N TYR A 163 22.31 7.08 8.09
CA TYR A 163 21.87 6.67 9.42
C TYR A 163 20.42 6.20 9.46
N ASN A 164 19.60 6.51 8.44
CA ASN A 164 18.18 6.17 8.47
C ASN A 164 17.62 5.55 7.18
N TYR A 165 18.44 5.32 6.14
CA TYR A 165 17.94 4.79 4.87
C TYR A 165 17.15 3.47 4.99
N GLY A 166 17.47 2.62 5.98
CA GLY A 166 16.74 1.38 6.24
C GLY A 166 15.26 1.60 6.57
N LEU A 167 14.97 2.64 7.36
CA LEU A 167 13.61 3.06 7.70
C LEU A 167 12.80 3.40 6.44
N TRP A 168 13.40 4.17 5.54
CA TRP A 168 12.76 4.61 4.29
C TRP A 168 12.50 3.45 3.33
N ILE A 169 13.45 2.53 3.20
CA ILE A 169 13.30 1.34 2.37
C ILE A 169 12.18 0.45 2.94
N ALA A 170 12.13 0.27 4.26
CA ALA A 170 11.09 -0.50 4.91
C ALA A 170 9.71 0.15 4.73
N ALA A 171 9.60 1.48 4.86
CA ALA A 171 8.36 2.20 4.58
C ALA A 171 7.92 2.07 3.11
N ALA A 172 8.86 2.19 2.17
CA ALA A 172 8.57 2.06 0.74
C ALA A 172 8.14 0.64 0.34
N SER A 173 8.56 -0.38 1.10
CA SER A 173 8.13 -1.77 0.88
C SER A 173 6.61 -1.94 0.99
N GLY A 174 5.94 -1.07 1.74
CA GLY A 174 4.48 -1.00 1.85
C GLY A 174 3.77 -0.71 0.53
N ILE A 175 4.42 -0.08 -0.46
CA ILE A 175 3.83 0.22 -1.78
C ILE A 175 3.46 -1.06 -2.52
N GLY A 176 4.31 -2.08 -2.47
CA GLY A 176 4.01 -3.37 -3.11
C GLY A 176 2.98 -4.23 -2.35
N LEU A 177 2.44 -3.73 -1.23
CA LEU A 177 1.24 -4.33 -0.63
C LEU A 177 -0.05 -3.91 -1.36
N HIS A 178 -0.01 -2.87 -2.22
CA HIS A 178 -1.17 -2.32 -2.91
C HIS A 178 -1.47 -3.02 -4.26
N PRO A 179 -2.63 -3.66 -4.46
CA PRO A 179 -3.00 -4.29 -5.73
C PRO A 179 -3.19 -3.28 -6.88
N THR A 180 -3.59 -2.05 -6.52
CA THR A 180 -4.06 -1.02 -7.45
C THR A 180 -2.94 -0.17 -8.05
N VAL A 181 -1.70 -0.24 -7.50
CA VAL A 181 -0.49 0.32 -8.16
C VAL A 181 -0.17 -0.43 -9.47
N TYR A 182 -0.84 -1.57 -9.70
CA TYR A 182 -0.59 -2.47 -10.81
C TYR A 182 -1.75 -2.55 -11.82
N GLY A 183 -2.54 -1.47 -11.97
CA GLY A 183 -3.52 -1.41 -13.05
C GLY A 183 -4.76 -2.27 -12.86
N LEU A 184 -5.13 -2.60 -11.62
CA LEU A 184 -6.54 -2.77 -11.30
C LEU A 184 -7.16 -1.37 -11.27
N VAL A 185 -7.29 -0.74 -12.45
CA VAL A 185 -8.45 0.13 -12.65
C VAL A 185 -9.61 -0.76 -12.26
N GLU A 186 -10.34 -0.34 -11.22
CA GLU A 186 -11.66 -0.85 -10.95
C GLU A 186 -12.32 -0.88 -12.33
N LEU A 187 -12.58 -2.07 -12.88
CA LEU A 187 -13.35 -2.22 -14.12
C LEU A 187 -14.78 -1.82 -13.78
N GLU A 188 -14.95 -0.59 -13.32
CA GLU A 188 -16.17 0.16 -13.30
C GLU A 188 -16.40 0.52 -14.76
N VAL A 189 -16.86 -0.50 -15.48
CA VAL A 189 -17.59 -0.43 -16.75
C VAL A 189 -17.16 0.76 -17.61
N LEU A 190 -15.97 0.68 -18.21
CA LEU A 190 -15.69 1.51 -19.38
C LEU A 190 -16.72 1.11 -20.44
N ASP A 191 -17.56 2.06 -20.84
CA ASP A 191 -18.52 1.82 -21.90
C ASP A 191 -17.79 1.64 -23.25
N GLU A 192 -18.45 0.97 -24.20
CA GLU A 192 -17.87 0.67 -25.51
C GLU A 192 -17.46 1.94 -26.27
N GLU A 193 -18.04 3.09 -25.93
CA GLU A 193 -17.76 4.38 -26.55
C GLU A 193 -16.41 4.96 -26.09
N GLU A 194 -16.08 4.84 -24.80
CA GLU A 194 -14.79 5.27 -24.27
C GLU A 194 -13.64 4.37 -24.78
N ILE A 195 -13.91 3.07 -24.96
CA ILE A 195 -12.96 2.12 -25.59
C ILE A 195 -12.73 2.48 -27.07
N ALA A 196 -13.78 2.84 -27.80
CA ALA A 196 -13.69 3.21 -29.21
C ALA A 196 -12.90 4.50 -29.42
N ASN A 197 -13.12 5.52 -28.58
CA ASN A 197 -12.39 6.80 -28.64
C ASN A 197 -10.88 6.61 -28.39
N LEU A 198 -10.51 5.76 -27.42
CA LEU A 198 -9.11 5.45 -27.13
C LEU A 198 -8.45 4.64 -28.27
N ALA A 199 -9.21 3.82 -29.01
CA ALA A 199 -8.71 3.10 -30.16
C ALA A 199 -8.50 4.01 -31.39
N GLU A 200 -9.34 5.02 -31.58
CA GLU A 200 -9.24 5.98 -32.67
C GLU A 200 -8.03 6.91 -32.50
N ASP A 201 -7.83 7.47 -31.29
CA ASP A 201 -6.64 8.28 -30.96
C ASP A 201 -5.33 7.50 -31.14
N ARG A 202 -5.34 6.19 -30.87
CA ARG A 202 -4.18 5.32 -31.08
C ARG A 202 -3.87 5.09 -32.56
N ASN A 203 -4.89 4.89 -33.39
CA ASN A 203 -4.70 4.68 -34.82
C ASN A 203 -4.21 5.96 -35.51
N ALA A 204 -4.71 7.13 -35.09
CA ALA A 204 -4.20 8.43 -35.57
C ALA A 204 -2.72 8.64 -35.20
N GLY A 205 -2.30 8.23 -34.00
CA GLY A 205 -0.89 8.30 -33.58
C GLY A 205 0.02 7.30 -34.30
N ALA A 206 -0.49 6.12 -34.64
CA ALA A 206 0.26 5.09 -35.37
C ALA A 206 0.45 5.44 -36.87
N GLU A 207 -0.57 6.02 -37.51
CA GLU A 207 -0.46 6.52 -38.90
C GLU A 207 0.58 7.65 -39.01
N TRP A 208 0.64 8.55 -38.03
CA TRP A 208 1.63 9.63 -38.01
C TRP A 208 3.07 9.12 -37.88
N LEU A 209 3.28 8.01 -37.18
CA LEU A 209 4.61 7.39 -37.01
C LEU A 209 5.07 6.64 -38.27
N ASP A 210 4.15 6.02 -39.02
CA ASP A 210 4.48 5.39 -40.30
C ASP A 210 4.78 6.42 -41.40
N GLU A 211 4.11 7.58 -41.37
CA GLU A 211 4.37 8.67 -42.32
C GLU A 211 5.73 9.37 -42.10
N MET A 212 6.34 9.18 -40.91
CA MET A 212 7.68 9.70 -40.58
C MET A 212 8.86 8.77 -40.89
N GLN A 213 8.64 7.58 -41.47
CA GLN A 213 9.75 6.73 -41.94
C GLN A 213 10.45 7.36 -43.16
N PHE A 214 11.54 8.10 -42.91
CA PHE A 214 12.40 8.67 -43.94
C PHE A 214 13.03 7.57 -44.82
N PRO A 215 12.99 7.69 -46.17
CA PRO A 215 13.59 6.71 -47.06
C PRO A 215 15.11 6.69 -46.91
N GLY A 216 15.65 5.52 -46.61
CA GLY A 216 17.08 5.27 -46.61
C GLY A 216 17.70 5.55 -47.97
N ASN A 217 18.71 6.41 -47.99
CA ASN A 217 19.77 6.39 -48.99
C ASN A 217 21.04 6.94 -48.34
N LEU A 218 21.91 6.03 -47.93
CA LEU A 218 23.33 6.28 -47.70
C LEU A 218 23.99 6.51 -49.07
N PRO A 219 24.79 7.58 -49.28
CA PRO A 219 25.96 7.50 -50.14
C PRO A 219 27.14 6.79 -49.44
#